data_AF-A0A803QJP6-F1
#
_entry.id   AF-A0A803QJP6-F1
#
_cell.length_a   1.000
_cell.length_b   1.000
_cell.length_c   1.000
_cell.angle_alpha   90.00
_cell.angle_beta   90.00
_cell.angle_gamma   90.00
#
_symmetry.space_group_name_H-M   'P 1'
#
loop_
_entity.id
_entity.type
_entity.pdbx_description
1 polymer ?
#
loop_
_entity_poly.entity_id
_entity_poly.type
_entity_poly.pdbx_seq_one_letter_code
_entity_poly.pdbx_strand_id
1 'polypeptide(L)'
;MAGGALNFAPPPIFSPFSRRTITPKTVRFAIRASSQSPDASASVKSKEEEEKQQGSLTFAPPPNFKAPEPKRFGVRPDKALDILGASLALFFRFGTGVFASGYSVSLVPKDEFPPGQYALDVSDYKVKETSKLGPRPEKPIEIYEFESCPFCRKVREMVAVLDIDVLFYPCPRNGPNFRPKALQMGGKQQFPYMVDPNTGVSMYESDDIIKYLAEKYGDGSVPITLSLGLLTTITAGLALVGRSGKGSIYSPAKLPPKPLEIWAYEGSPFCKYVREVLVELELPHIQRSCARGSAKRQILYEKVGHFQVPYLQDPNTGVEMFESAEIVEYLKATYANQ
;
A
#
# COMPACT_ATOMS: atom_id res chain seq x y z
N MET A 1 -91.63 5.05 13.08
CA MET A 1 -90.41 4.82 13.89
C MET A 1 -89.32 4.41 12.90
N ALA A 2 -88.59 5.36 12.30
CA ALA A 2 -87.43 6.08 12.85
C ALA A 2 -86.20 5.17 13.04
N GLY A 3 -85.12 5.48 12.32
CA GLY A 3 -83.80 4.84 12.47
C GLY A 3 -82.91 5.08 11.26
N GLY A 4 -82.21 6.23 11.24
CA GLY A 4 -81.32 6.65 10.15
C GLY A 4 -80.00 5.90 10.08
N ALA A 5 -79.43 5.83 8.87
CA ALA A 5 -78.07 5.37 8.61
C ALA A 5 -77.18 6.58 8.26
N LEU A 6 -76.06 6.72 8.97
CA LEU A 6 -75.05 7.75 8.75
C LEU A 6 -74.05 7.32 7.67
N ASN A 7 -73.70 8.28 6.82
CA ASN A 7 -72.75 8.21 5.71
C ASN A 7 -71.29 8.05 6.17
N PHE A 8 -70.48 7.33 5.37
CA PHE A 8 -69.06 7.62 5.20
C PHE A 8 -68.69 7.59 3.71
N ALA A 9 -68.08 8.68 3.23
CA ALA A 9 -67.58 8.83 1.86
C ALA A 9 -66.14 8.30 1.74
N PRO A 10 -65.74 7.70 0.60
CA PRO A 10 -64.35 7.31 0.33
C PRO A 10 -63.49 8.51 -0.10
N PRO A 11 -62.16 8.47 0.11
CA PRO A 11 -61.26 9.56 -0.25
C PRO A 11 -61.03 9.63 -1.77
N PRO A 12 -60.64 10.81 -2.31
CA PRO A 12 -60.49 10.99 -3.75
C PRO A 12 -59.18 10.37 -4.27
N ILE A 13 -59.32 9.72 -5.43
CA ILE A 13 -58.26 9.16 -6.25
C ILE A 13 -57.54 10.32 -6.97
N PHE A 14 -56.24 10.51 -6.73
CA PHE A 14 -55.43 11.46 -7.48
C PHE A 14 -54.95 10.86 -8.83
N SER A 15 -55.19 11.63 -9.89
CA SER A 15 -54.79 11.41 -11.28
C SER A 15 -53.25 11.45 -11.47
N PRO A 16 -52.67 10.72 -12.45
CA PRO A 16 -51.23 10.68 -12.65
C PRO A 16 -50.71 11.98 -13.31
N PHE A 17 -49.74 12.63 -12.66
CA PHE A 17 -49.00 13.74 -13.22
C PHE A 17 -47.99 13.27 -14.28
N SER A 18 -47.98 14.00 -15.39
CA SER A 18 -47.08 13.86 -16.55
C SER A 18 -45.60 13.88 -16.15
N ARG A 19 -44.84 12.86 -16.58
CA ARG A 19 -43.37 12.81 -16.47
C ARG A 19 -42.75 13.81 -17.45
N ARG A 20 -42.17 14.88 -16.93
CA ARG A 20 -41.20 15.71 -17.66
C ARG A 20 -39.84 15.02 -17.65
N THR A 21 -39.35 14.65 -18.82
CA THR A 21 -38.00 14.13 -19.03
C THR A 21 -36.99 15.24 -18.76
N ILE A 22 -36.15 15.09 -17.74
CA ILE A 22 -35.00 15.97 -17.50
C ILE A 22 -33.79 15.30 -18.15
N THR A 23 -33.25 15.95 -19.18
CA THR A 23 -31.95 15.61 -19.77
C THR A 23 -30.82 16.10 -18.86
N PRO A 24 -29.76 15.31 -18.62
CA PRO A 24 -28.61 15.80 -17.88
C PRO A 24 -27.79 16.76 -18.76
N LYS A 25 -27.53 17.98 -18.25
CA LYS A 25 -26.59 18.92 -18.86
C LYS A 25 -25.17 18.39 -18.68
N THR A 26 -24.54 18.02 -19.78
CA THR A 26 -23.10 17.75 -19.88
C THR A 26 -22.34 19.06 -19.62
N VAL A 27 -21.75 19.22 -18.43
CA VAL A 27 -20.79 20.31 -18.18
C VAL A 27 -19.43 19.85 -18.72
N ARG A 28 -19.10 20.27 -19.94
CA ARG A 28 -17.75 20.14 -20.49
C ARG A 28 -16.90 21.28 -19.94
N PHE A 29 -15.95 20.97 -19.05
CA PHE A 29 -14.85 21.88 -18.78
C PHE A 29 -13.84 21.78 -19.93
N ALA A 30 -13.84 22.77 -20.82
CA ALA A 30 -12.78 22.97 -21.79
C ALA A 30 -11.70 23.84 -21.14
N ILE A 31 -10.57 23.23 -20.77
CA ILE A 31 -9.37 23.99 -20.39
C ILE A 31 -8.76 24.52 -21.69
N ARG A 32 -8.89 25.83 -21.90
CA ARG A 32 -8.27 26.56 -23.00
C ARG A 32 -6.78 26.68 -22.71
N ALA A 33 -5.95 26.06 -23.55
CA ALA A 33 -4.51 26.27 -23.52
C ALA A 33 -4.22 27.71 -23.96
N SER A 34 -3.69 28.51 -23.04
CA SER A 34 -3.17 29.86 -23.30
C SER A 34 -1.65 29.73 -23.42
N SER A 35 -1.14 29.87 -24.64
CA SER A 35 0.28 30.04 -24.92
C SER A 35 0.72 31.44 -24.48
N GLN A 36 1.43 31.54 -23.35
CA GLN A 36 2.26 32.68 -23.04
C GLN A 36 3.58 32.18 -22.43
N SER A 37 4.66 32.40 -23.17
CA SER A 37 6.03 32.26 -22.71
C SER A 37 6.33 33.31 -21.64
N PRO A 38 7.10 32.95 -20.60
CA PRO A 38 8.04 33.88 -20.02
C PRO A 38 9.47 33.36 -20.20
N ASP A 39 10.30 34.20 -20.78
CA ASP A 39 11.76 34.10 -20.71
C ASP A 39 12.20 34.06 -19.25
N ALA A 40 12.70 32.90 -18.82
CA ALA A 40 13.53 32.78 -17.63
C ALA A 40 14.51 31.63 -17.87
N SER A 41 15.75 31.98 -18.16
CA SER A 41 16.89 31.09 -18.31
C SER A 41 17.16 30.36 -16.99
N ALA A 42 16.44 29.28 -16.73
CA ALA A 42 16.80 28.28 -15.74
C ALA A 42 17.56 27.17 -16.48
N SER A 43 18.87 27.10 -16.24
CA SER A 43 19.75 26.07 -16.78
C SER A 43 19.22 24.68 -16.43
N VAL A 44 18.64 24.01 -17.42
CA VAL A 44 18.22 22.61 -17.33
C VAL A 44 19.50 21.77 -17.28
N LYS A 45 19.85 21.28 -16.10
CA LYS A 45 20.88 20.24 -15.98
C LYS A 45 20.34 18.96 -16.61
N SER A 46 21.10 18.43 -17.55
CA SER A 46 20.81 17.16 -18.23
C SER A 46 20.95 15.98 -17.24
N LYS A 47 20.22 14.88 -17.51
CA LYS A 47 20.27 13.61 -16.77
C LYS A 47 21.70 13.09 -16.47
N GLU A 48 22.67 13.44 -17.31
CA GLU A 48 24.08 13.07 -17.13
C GLU A 48 24.79 13.81 -15.99
N GLU A 49 24.27 14.96 -15.55
CA GLU A 49 24.84 15.71 -14.41
C GLU A 49 24.30 15.23 -13.05
N GLU A 50 23.08 14.68 -12.99
CA GLU A 50 22.57 14.00 -11.78
C GLU A 50 23.36 12.71 -11.50
N GLU A 51 23.69 11.93 -12.53
CA GLU A 51 24.54 10.73 -12.39
C GLU A 51 25.99 11.06 -11.99
N LYS A 52 26.52 12.23 -12.37
CA LYS A 52 27.91 12.63 -12.06
C LYS A 52 28.10 13.22 -10.67
N GLN A 53 27.06 13.70 -10.00
CA GLN A 53 27.16 14.25 -8.63
C GLN A 53 27.00 13.21 -7.52
N GLN A 54 26.48 12.01 -7.82
CA GLN A 54 26.60 10.82 -6.97
C GLN A 54 27.98 10.19 -7.17
N GLY A 55 29.03 10.85 -6.64
CA GLY A 55 30.34 10.22 -6.48
C GLY A 55 30.18 8.84 -5.85
N SER A 56 30.90 7.84 -6.37
CA SER A 56 30.71 6.40 -6.19
C SER A 56 30.46 5.95 -4.73
N LEU A 57 29.23 6.10 -4.24
CA LEU A 57 28.80 5.51 -2.99
C LEU A 57 28.65 4.01 -3.25
N THR A 58 29.70 3.26 -2.95
CA THR A 58 29.64 1.80 -2.94
C THR A 58 28.89 1.36 -1.69
N PHE A 59 27.72 0.77 -1.87
CA PHE A 59 26.99 0.13 -0.78
C PHE A 59 27.57 -1.27 -0.56
N ALA A 60 27.83 -1.60 0.70
CA ALA A 60 28.31 -2.91 1.11
C ALA A 60 27.54 -3.35 2.36
N PRO A 61 27.38 -4.67 2.57
CA PRO A 61 26.82 -5.18 3.82
C PRO A 61 27.64 -4.69 5.03
N PRO A 62 27.02 -4.56 6.22
CA PRO A 62 27.76 -4.29 7.45
C PRO A 62 28.91 -5.31 7.67
N PRO A 63 30.02 -4.92 8.33
CA PRO A 63 31.11 -5.84 8.62
C PRO A 63 30.62 -7.09 9.36
N ASN A 64 31.09 -8.27 8.93
CA ASN A 64 30.69 -9.58 9.47
C ASN A 64 29.19 -9.89 9.38
N PHE A 65 28.48 -9.31 8.39
CA PHE A 65 27.07 -9.60 8.18
C PHE A 65 26.83 -11.10 7.93
N LYS A 66 25.90 -11.66 8.69
CA LYS A 66 25.34 -13.00 8.48
C LYS A 66 23.83 -12.88 8.46
N ALA A 67 23.20 -13.39 7.40
CA ALA A 67 21.74 -13.41 7.32
C ALA A 67 21.17 -14.24 8.50
N PRO A 68 20.13 -13.74 9.19
CA PRO A 68 19.52 -14.45 10.29
C PRO A 68 18.78 -15.70 9.81
N GLU A 69 18.75 -16.72 10.66
CA GLU A 69 17.91 -17.89 10.42
C GLU A 69 16.43 -17.53 10.61
N PRO A 70 15.54 -17.90 9.67
CA PRO A 70 14.12 -17.56 9.76
C PRO A 70 13.45 -18.19 10.98
N LYS A 71 12.72 -17.38 11.74
CA LYS A 71 11.94 -17.80 12.91
C LYS A 71 10.48 -17.47 12.70
N ARG A 72 9.71 -18.48 12.32
CA ARG A 72 8.28 -18.34 12.05
C ARG A 72 7.54 -17.76 13.25
N PHE A 73 6.94 -16.58 13.06
CA PHE A 73 6.25 -15.81 14.10
C PHE A 73 7.12 -15.40 15.30
N GLY A 74 8.44 -15.47 15.16
CA GLY A 74 9.38 -15.04 16.17
C GLY A 74 9.26 -13.55 16.44
N VAL A 75 9.14 -13.17 17.71
CA VAL A 75 9.25 -11.78 18.15
C VAL A 75 10.49 -11.69 19.01
N ARG A 76 11.46 -10.87 18.61
CA ARG A 76 12.63 -10.61 19.43
C ARG A 76 12.19 -9.90 20.72
N PRO A 77 12.63 -10.35 21.92
CA PRO A 77 12.07 -9.84 23.18
C PRO A 77 12.18 -8.32 23.35
N ASP A 78 13.27 -7.70 22.90
CA ASP A 78 13.48 -6.25 22.95
C ASP A 78 12.56 -5.46 21.99
N LYS A 79 11.90 -6.13 21.05
CA LYS A 79 10.96 -5.54 20.08
C LYS A 79 9.50 -5.91 20.35
N ALA A 80 9.20 -6.57 21.46
CA ALA A 80 7.84 -7.03 21.77
C ALA A 80 6.81 -5.89 21.80
N LEU A 81 7.14 -4.76 22.43
CA LEU A 81 6.25 -3.60 22.48
C LEU A 81 6.08 -2.92 21.11
N ASP A 82 7.11 -2.96 20.27
CA ASP A 82 7.04 -2.43 18.91
C ASP A 82 6.06 -3.24 18.07
N ILE A 83 6.21 -4.57 18.07
CA ILE A 83 5.33 -5.46 17.32
C ILE A 83 3.90 -5.40 17.88
N LEU A 84 3.73 -5.31 19.20
CA LEU A 84 2.42 -5.12 19.83
C LEU A 84 1.76 -3.81 19.37
N GLY A 85 2.47 -2.69 19.40
CA GLY A 85 1.96 -1.40 18.92
C GLY A 85 1.61 -1.41 17.44
N ALA A 86 2.40 -2.13 16.61
CA ALA A 86 2.11 -2.34 15.19
C ALA A 86 0.87 -3.21 14.96
N SER A 87 0.58 -4.15 15.86
CA SER A 87 -0.59 -5.04 15.74
C SER A 87 -1.92 -4.32 15.93
N LEU A 88 -1.96 -3.16 16.62
CA LEU A 88 -3.19 -2.38 16.82
C LEU A 88 -3.87 -1.99 15.51
N ALA A 89 -3.10 -1.85 14.42
CA ALA A 89 -3.64 -1.57 13.11
C ALA A 89 -4.64 -2.63 12.63
N LEU A 90 -4.36 -3.92 12.90
CA LEU A 90 -5.25 -5.02 12.53
C LEU A 90 -6.63 -4.89 13.19
N PHE A 91 -6.65 -4.49 14.46
CA PHE A 91 -7.87 -4.29 15.22
C PHE A 91 -8.68 -3.11 14.67
N PHE A 92 -8.07 -1.92 14.59
CA PHE A 92 -8.79 -0.70 14.17
C PHE A 92 -9.19 -0.69 12.69
N ARG A 93 -8.48 -1.47 11.85
CA ARG A 93 -8.81 -1.62 10.41
C ARG A 93 -9.64 -2.84 10.11
N PHE A 94 -10.10 -3.58 11.12
CA PHE A 94 -10.93 -4.77 10.95
C PHE A 94 -10.32 -5.79 9.96
N GLY A 95 -8.99 -5.95 10.00
CA GLY A 95 -8.26 -6.84 9.08
C GLY A 95 -8.18 -6.37 7.62
N THR A 96 -8.53 -5.12 7.30
CA THR A 96 -8.38 -4.57 5.95
C THR A 96 -6.92 -4.64 5.50
N GLY A 97 -6.68 -5.09 4.26
CA GLY A 97 -5.33 -5.29 3.75
C GLY A 97 -4.64 -6.58 4.23
N VAL A 98 -5.34 -7.47 4.95
CA VAL A 98 -4.83 -8.83 5.27
C VAL A 98 -5.05 -9.80 4.11
N PHE A 99 -6.21 -9.72 3.47
CA PHE A 99 -6.67 -10.67 2.46
C PHE A 99 -6.68 -10.03 1.07
N ALA A 100 -6.25 -10.79 0.07
CA ALA A 100 -6.40 -10.42 -1.33
C ALA A 100 -7.88 -10.47 -1.77
N SER A 101 -8.21 -9.78 -2.85
CA SER A 101 -9.57 -9.74 -3.40
C SER A 101 -10.05 -11.14 -3.79
N GLY A 102 -11.31 -11.44 -3.50
CA GLY A 102 -11.89 -12.77 -3.71
C GLY A 102 -11.23 -13.88 -2.89
N TYR A 103 -10.60 -13.53 -1.75
CA TYR A 103 -10.00 -14.52 -0.86
C TYR A 103 -11.00 -15.62 -0.48
N SER A 104 -10.55 -16.87 -0.60
CA SER A 104 -11.28 -18.04 -0.14
C SER A 104 -10.32 -19.02 0.52
N VAL A 105 -10.87 -19.79 1.45
CA VAL A 105 -10.12 -20.74 2.28
C VAL A 105 -10.83 -22.09 2.31
N SER A 106 -10.04 -23.16 2.20
CA SER A 106 -10.50 -24.53 2.41
C SER A 106 -9.46 -25.31 3.20
N LEU A 107 -9.92 -26.30 3.96
CA LEU A 107 -9.05 -27.24 4.67
C LEU A 107 -8.95 -28.50 3.83
N VAL A 108 -7.71 -28.92 3.57
CA VAL A 108 -7.41 -30.12 2.78
C VAL A 108 -6.60 -31.06 3.66
N PRO A 109 -6.95 -32.35 3.76
CA PRO A 109 -6.13 -33.34 4.49
C PRO A 109 -4.67 -33.33 4.00
N LYS A 110 -3.72 -33.51 4.92
CA LYS A 110 -2.28 -33.42 4.60
C LYS A 110 -1.81 -34.41 3.55
N ASP A 111 -2.38 -35.60 3.54
CA ASP A 111 -2.13 -36.70 2.60
C ASP A 111 -2.71 -36.43 1.20
N GLU A 112 -3.72 -35.56 1.11
CA GLU A 112 -4.34 -35.16 -0.16
C GLU A 112 -3.78 -33.84 -0.72
N PHE A 113 -2.92 -33.14 0.02
CA PHE A 113 -2.42 -31.84 -0.40
C PHE A 113 -1.25 -31.95 -1.41
N PRO A 114 -1.26 -31.20 -2.52
CA PRO A 114 -0.22 -31.30 -3.54
C PRO A 114 1.19 -31.04 -2.98
N PRO A 115 2.17 -31.90 -3.28
CA PRO A 115 3.55 -31.70 -2.82
C PRO A 115 4.15 -30.43 -3.44
N GLY A 116 5.04 -29.77 -2.69
CA GLY A 116 5.73 -28.56 -3.15
C GLY A 116 4.91 -27.26 -3.10
N GLN A 117 3.61 -27.32 -2.77
CA GLN A 117 2.80 -26.13 -2.58
C GLN A 117 2.89 -25.60 -1.14
N TYR A 118 3.04 -24.29 -1.02
CA TYR A 118 2.95 -23.55 0.23
C TYR A 118 1.54 -23.67 0.80
N ALA A 119 1.48 -24.02 2.09
CA ALA A 119 0.26 -23.96 2.89
C ALA A 119 0.60 -23.74 4.35
N LEU A 120 -0.37 -23.22 5.11
CA LEU A 120 -0.30 -23.24 6.56
C LEU A 120 -0.77 -24.60 7.07
N ASP A 121 0.00 -25.23 7.95
CA ASP A 121 -0.43 -26.44 8.65
C ASP A 121 -1.36 -26.09 9.83
N VAL A 122 -2.48 -26.81 9.94
CA VAL A 122 -3.43 -26.74 11.05
C VAL A 122 -3.86 -28.16 11.42
N SER A 123 -3.29 -28.71 12.50
CA SER A 123 -3.45 -30.12 12.89
C SER A 123 -3.18 -31.07 11.71
N ASP A 124 -4.17 -31.86 11.27
CA ASP A 124 -4.05 -32.84 10.19
C ASP A 124 -4.40 -32.28 8.80
N TYR A 125 -4.66 -30.97 8.74
CA TYR A 125 -5.06 -30.26 7.53
C TYR A 125 -4.01 -29.24 7.09
N LYS A 126 -4.04 -28.93 5.80
CA LYS A 126 -3.38 -27.79 5.19
C LYS A 126 -4.44 -26.76 4.77
N VAL A 127 -4.16 -25.50 5.06
CA VAL A 127 -5.00 -24.37 4.69
C VAL A 127 -4.71 -24.01 3.24
N LYS A 128 -5.62 -24.38 2.34
CA LYS A 128 -5.57 -23.98 0.93
C LYS A 128 -6.23 -22.62 0.79
N GLU A 129 -5.43 -21.65 0.36
CA GLU A 129 -5.85 -20.26 0.17
C GLU A 129 -5.90 -19.94 -1.32
N THR A 130 -6.95 -19.26 -1.76
CA THR A 130 -7.08 -18.77 -3.15
C THR A 130 -7.57 -17.33 -3.16
N SER A 131 -7.40 -16.64 -4.28
CA SER A 131 -7.91 -15.29 -4.50
C SER A 131 -8.39 -15.12 -5.95
N LYS A 132 -9.10 -14.04 -6.23
CA LYS A 132 -9.53 -13.63 -7.57
C LYS A 132 -8.86 -12.29 -7.92
N LEU A 133 -7.65 -12.39 -8.45
CA LEU A 133 -6.85 -11.21 -8.78
C LEU A 133 -7.22 -10.66 -10.16
N GLY A 134 -7.21 -9.33 -10.28
CA GLY A 134 -7.38 -8.64 -11.56
C GLY A 134 -6.11 -8.62 -12.42
N PRO A 135 -6.06 -7.83 -13.50
CA PRO A 135 -4.85 -7.69 -14.32
C PRO A 135 -3.69 -7.15 -13.47
N ARG A 136 -2.47 -7.55 -13.83
CA ARG A 136 -1.24 -7.10 -13.15
C ARG A 136 -0.59 -5.97 -13.97
N PRO A 137 -0.12 -4.90 -13.33
CA PRO A 137 0.59 -3.84 -14.04
C PRO A 137 1.91 -4.39 -14.62
N GLU A 138 2.25 -4.00 -15.86
CA GLU A 138 3.51 -4.40 -16.50
C GLU A 138 4.72 -3.66 -15.89
N LYS A 139 4.52 -2.39 -15.54
CA LYS A 139 5.46 -1.55 -14.82
C LYS A 139 4.91 -1.25 -13.43
N PRO A 140 5.71 -1.29 -12.36
CA PRO A 140 5.25 -0.95 -11.03
C PRO A 140 4.59 0.44 -10.99
N ILE A 141 3.42 0.54 -10.36
CA ILE A 141 2.79 1.83 -10.07
C ILE A 141 3.67 2.54 -9.04
N GLU A 142 3.86 3.84 -9.22
CA GLU A 142 4.65 4.67 -8.31
C GLU A 142 3.73 5.35 -7.30
N ILE A 143 4.03 5.23 -6.00
CA ILE A 143 3.25 5.87 -4.94
C ILE A 143 4.17 6.65 -4.01
N TYR A 144 3.95 7.96 -3.95
CA TYR A 144 4.62 8.87 -3.03
C TYR A 144 3.81 8.96 -1.74
N GLU A 145 4.40 8.54 -0.63
CA GLU A 145 3.65 8.31 0.61
C GLU A 145 4.52 8.37 1.87
N PHE A 146 3.91 8.43 3.05
CA PHE A 146 4.61 8.14 4.29
C PHE A 146 3.75 7.32 5.27
N GLU A 147 4.41 6.56 6.14
CA GLU A 147 3.77 5.50 6.92
C GLU A 147 2.73 6.04 7.91
N SER A 148 2.99 7.18 8.55
CA SER A 148 2.09 7.83 9.51
C SER A 148 1.03 8.74 8.89
N CYS A 149 0.63 8.45 7.64
CA CYS A 149 -0.49 9.12 6.98
C CYS A 149 -1.70 8.19 6.88
N PRO A 150 -2.88 8.55 7.45
CA PRO A 150 -4.07 7.71 7.35
C PRO A 150 -4.55 7.55 5.90
N PHE A 151 -4.37 8.57 5.05
CA PHE A 151 -4.72 8.51 3.64
C PHE A 151 -3.81 7.58 2.85
N CYS A 152 -2.51 7.58 3.15
CA CYS A 152 -1.53 6.66 2.53
C CYS A 152 -1.80 5.22 2.94
N ARG A 153 -2.13 4.99 4.22
CA ARG A 153 -2.54 3.67 4.72
C ARG A 153 -3.69 3.09 3.91
N LYS A 154 -4.75 3.86 3.64
CA LYS A 154 -5.89 3.39 2.84
C LYS A 154 -5.46 2.88 1.46
N VAL A 155 -4.54 3.59 0.80
CA VAL A 155 -3.99 3.18 -0.49
C VAL A 155 -3.12 1.92 -0.35
N ARG A 156 -2.26 1.82 0.66
CA ARG A 156 -1.46 0.60 0.93
C ARG A 156 -2.34 -0.63 1.22
N GLU A 157 -3.45 -0.44 1.93
CA GLU A 157 -4.43 -1.50 2.16
C GLU A 157 -5.08 -1.96 0.86
N MET A 158 -5.43 -1.02 -0.04
CA MET A 158 -5.95 -1.38 -1.36
C MET A 158 -4.89 -2.10 -2.21
N VAL A 159 -3.62 -1.68 -2.15
CA VAL A 159 -2.51 -2.37 -2.81
C VAL A 159 -2.40 -3.83 -2.32
N ALA A 160 -2.54 -4.06 -1.02
CA ALA A 160 -2.55 -5.41 -0.44
C ALA A 160 -3.80 -6.22 -0.86
N VAL A 161 -4.97 -5.61 -0.87
CA VAL A 161 -6.22 -6.25 -1.33
C VAL A 161 -6.10 -6.64 -2.81
N LEU A 162 -5.58 -5.77 -3.66
CA LEU A 162 -5.41 -6.07 -5.07
C LEU A 162 -4.23 -6.98 -5.35
N ASP A 163 -3.34 -7.16 -4.38
CA ASP A 163 -2.13 -7.97 -4.46
C ASP A 163 -1.19 -7.57 -5.62
N ILE A 164 -1.05 -6.26 -5.84
CA ILE A 164 -0.21 -5.66 -6.88
C ILE A 164 1.15 -5.21 -6.32
N ASP A 165 2.16 -5.18 -7.18
CA ASP A 165 3.48 -4.68 -6.85
C ASP A 165 3.57 -3.19 -7.11
N VAL A 166 4.13 -2.45 -6.17
CA VAL A 166 4.18 -0.98 -6.18
C VAL A 166 5.60 -0.53 -5.84
N LEU A 167 6.09 0.47 -6.58
CA LEU A 167 7.29 1.21 -6.24
C LEU A 167 6.90 2.37 -5.33
N PHE A 168 7.23 2.26 -4.05
CA PHE A 168 6.99 3.30 -3.07
C PHE A 168 8.16 4.29 -3.04
N TYR A 169 7.83 5.58 -3.07
CA TYR A 169 8.74 6.69 -2.84
C TYR A 169 8.42 7.34 -1.49
N PRO A 170 9.20 7.06 -0.44
CA PRO A 170 8.87 7.59 0.87
C PRO A 170 9.02 9.10 0.97
N CYS A 171 8.06 9.74 1.61
CA CYS A 171 7.95 11.18 1.77
C CYS A 171 7.73 11.55 3.24
N PRO A 172 8.57 11.09 4.20
CA PRO A 172 8.47 11.51 5.59
C PRO A 172 8.65 13.03 5.69
N ARG A 173 8.13 13.67 6.76
CA ARG A 173 8.33 15.11 6.97
C ARG A 173 9.83 15.43 7.03
N ASN A 174 10.21 16.59 6.45
CA ASN A 174 11.60 17.05 6.30
C ASN A 174 12.47 16.19 5.37
N GLY A 175 11.87 15.27 4.61
CA GLY A 175 12.53 14.48 3.60
C GLY A 175 13.04 15.33 2.42
N PRO A 176 14.34 15.27 2.07
CA PRO A 176 14.92 16.14 1.04
C PRO A 176 14.69 15.64 -0.39
N ASN A 177 14.37 14.37 -0.62
CA ASN A 177 14.42 13.78 -1.96
C ASN A 177 13.05 13.77 -2.66
N PHE A 178 12.05 13.10 -2.08
CA PHE A 178 10.83 12.74 -2.81
C PHE A 178 9.69 13.74 -2.62
N ARG A 179 9.66 14.50 -1.53
CA ARG A 179 8.67 15.58 -1.34
C ARG A 179 8.81 16.70 -2.38
N PRO A 180 10.03 17.21 -2.69
CA PRO A 180 10.19 18.20 -3.76
C PRO A 180 9.80 17.63 -5.13
N LYS A 181 10.14 16.36 -5.41
CA LYS A 181 9.76 15.68 -6.65
C LYS A 181 8.24 15.58 -6.80
N ALA A 182 7.51 15.17 -5.75
CA ALA A 182 6.05 15.12 -5.76
C ALA A 182 5.44 16.52 -5.97
N LEU A 183 6.04 17.57 -5.38
CA LEU A 183 5.62 18.95 -5.61
C LEU A 183 5.84 19.39 -7.07
N GLN A 184 6.98 19.04 -7.67
CA GLN A 184 7.28 19.38 -9.06
C GLN A 184 6.32 18.68 -10.04
N MET A 185 5.98 17.42 -9.78
CA MET A 185 5.15 16.61 -10.66
C MET A 185 3.64 16.89 -10.51
N GLY A 186 3.14 17.00 -9.28
CA GLY A 186 1.71 17.17 -9.02
C GLY A 186 1.30 18.57 -8.54
N GLY A 187 2.25 19.47 -8.29
CA GLY A 187 1.98 20.86 -7.92
C GLY A 187 1.64 21.07 -6.44
N LYS A 188 1.55 20.01 -5.62
CA LYS A 188 1.28 20.09 -4.17
C LYS A 188 2.06 19.05 -3.37
N GLN A 189 2.45 19.39 -2.15
CA GLN A 189 2.97 18.42 -1.16
C GLN A 189 1.84 17.71 -0.41
N GLN A 190 0.95 17.07 -1.17
CA GLN A 190 -0.17 16.29 -0.66
C GLN A 190 0.09 14.79 -0.87
N PHE A 191 -0.25 13.95 0.11
CA PHE A 191 0.04 12.52 0.05
C PHE A 191 -1.19 11.69 0.46
N PRO A 192 -1.45 10.55 -0.19
CA PRO A 192 -0.62 9.94 -1.23
C PRO A 192 -0.74 10.66 -2.58
N TYR A 193 0.32 10.55 -3.40
CA TYR A 193 0.31 10.91 -4.81
C TYR A 193 0.73 9.69 -5.63
N MET A 194 -0.09 9.30 -6.60
CA MET A 194 0.10 8.09 -7.40
C MET A 194 0.44 8.47 -8.84
N VAL A 195 1.37 7.74 -9.46
CA VAL A 195 1.67 7.77 -10.89
C VAL A 195 1.61 6.35 -11.43
N ASP A 196 0.79 6.13 -12.46
CA ASP A 196 0.67 4.86 -13.15
C ASP A 196 1.34 4.95 -14.53
N PRO A 197 2.57 4.42 -14.69
CA PRO A 197 3.29 4.47 -15.97
C PRO A 197 2.66 3.58 -17.05
N ASN A 198 1.73 2.69 -16.71
CA ASN A 198 1.05 1.81 -17.66
C ASN A 198 -0.07 2.56 -18.42
N THR A 199 -0.63 3.60 -17.81
CA THR A 199 -1.76 4.38 -18.37
C THR A 199 -1.44 5.86 -18.58
N GLY A 200 -0.34 6.35 -17.99
CA GLY A 200 0.02 7.77 -17.97
C GLY A 200 -0.78 8.60 -16.96
N VAL A 201 -1.60 7.96 -16.12
CA VAL A 201 -2.42 8.65 -15.12
C VAL A 201 -1.58 9.02 -13.90
N SER A 202 -1.74 10.24 -13.41
CA SER A 202 -1.24 10.66 -12.10
C SER A 202 -2.31 11.39 -11.32
N MET A 203 -2.47 11.13 -10.01
CA MET A 203 -3.54 11.73 -9.22
C MET A 203 -3.22 11.83 -7.73
N TYR A 204 -3.95 12.73 -7.06
CA TYR A 204 -4.06 12.83 -5.61
C TYR A 204 -5.36 12.17 -5.14
N GLU A 205 -5.74 12.44 -3.89
CA GLU A 205 -6.97 12.00 -3.23
C GLU A 205 -7.03 10.48 -3.04
N SER A 206 -6.85 10.03 -1.79
CA SER A 206 -6.76 8.59 -1.50
C SER A 206 -7.97 7.78 -1.98
N ASP A 207 -9.17 8.37 -1.95
CA ASP A 207 -10.39 7.67 -2.37
C ASP A 207 -10.45 7.52 -3.90
N ASP A 208 -9.99 8.54 -4.65
CA ASP A 208 -9.90 8.48 -6.10
C ASP A 208 -8.82 7.48 -6.54
N ILE A 209 -7.67 7.46 -5.84
CA ILE A 209 -6.61 6.46 -6.06
C ILE A 209 -7.14 5.05 -5.81
N ILE A 210 -7.84 4.82 -4.70
CA ILE A 210 -8.40 3.50 -4.37
C ILE A 210 -9.39 3.05 -5.45
N LYS A 211 -10.30 3.94 -5.86
CA LYS A 211 -11.28 3.66 -6.91
C LYS A 211 -10.59 3.34 -8.24
N TYR A 212 -9.61 4.15 -8.64
CA TYR A 212 -8.82 3.92 -9.84
C TYR A 212 -8.15 2.55 -9.83
N LEU A 213 -7.47 2.20 -8.72
CA LEU A 213 -6.80 0.91 -8.58
C LEU A 213 -7.81 -0.25 -8.63
N ALA A 214 -8.97 -0.11 -7.98
CA ALA A 214 -10.04 -1.11 -8.04
C ALA A 214 -10.55 -1.35 -9.47
N GLU A 215 -10.80 -0.27 -10.21
CA GLU A 215 -11.32 -0.31 -11.58
C GLU A 215 -10.28 -0.85 -12.58
N LYS A 216 -9.01 -0.47 -12.43
CA LYS A 216 -7.96 -0.86 -13.37
C LYS A 216 -7.31 -2.20 -13.09
N TYR A 217 -7.10 -2.54 -11.82
CA TYR A 217 -6.31 -3.69 -11.40
C TYR A 217 -7.08 -4.69 -10.53
N GLY A 218 -8.35 -4.42 -10.23
CA GLY A 218 -9.27 -5.29 -9.52
C GLY A 218 -10.48 -5.69 -10.37
N ASP A 219 -11.60 -5.93 -9.70
CA ASP A 219 -12.91 -6.21 -10.31
C ASP A 219 -13.86 -4.99 -10.27
N GLY A 220 -13.32 -3.81 -9.99
CA GLY A 220 -14.08 -2.57 -9.79
C GLY A 220 -14.68 -2.42 -8.39
N SER A 221 -14.62 -3.44 -7.53
CA SER A 221 -15.13 -3.34 -6.16
C SER A 221 -14.10 -2.74 -5.20
N VAL A 222 -14.59 -1.87 -4.31
CA VAL A 222 -13.81 -1.32 -3.19
C VAL A 222 -14.34 -1.96 -1.91
N PRO A 223 -13.47 -2.57 -1.07
CA PRO A 223 -13.89 -3.09 0.23
C PRO A 223 -14.64 -2.03 1.04
N ILE A 224 -15.71 -2.43 1.74
CA ILE A 224 -16.54 -1.47 2.51
C ILE A 224 -15.70 -0.67 3.52
N THR A 225 -14.71 -1.30 4.14
CA THR A 225 -13.77 -0.67 5.08
C THR A 225 -12.85 0.38 4.44
N LEU A 226 -12.84 0.49 3.11
CA LEU A 226 -12.16 1.52 2.33
C LEU A 226 -13.12 2.54 1.69
N SER A 227 -14.44 2.32 1.69
CA SER A 227 -15.44 3.17 1.03
C SER A 227 -16.37 3.95 1.97
N LEU A 228 -16.19 3.87 3.30
CA LEU A 228 -16.99 4.60 4.30
C LEU A 228 -16.59 6.09 4.50
N GLY A 229 -15.79 6.66 3.59
CA GLY A 229 -15.39 8.07 3.64
C GLY A 229 -14.68 8.46 4.94
N LEU A 230 -15.22 9.45 5.67
CA LEU A 230 -14.60 9.97 6.90
C LEU A 230 -14.37 8.89 7.97
N LEU A 231 -15.26 7.90 8.10
CA LEU A 231 -15.10 6.80 9.06
C LEU A 231 -13.87 5.94 8.73
N THR A 232 -13.60 5.72 7.44
CA THR A 232 -12.39 5.06 6.98
C THR A 232 -11.15 5.85 7.41
N THR A 233 -11.16 7.17 7.26
CA THR A 233 -10.03 8.03 7.65
C THR A 233 -9.82 8.03 9.16
N ILE A 234 -10.88 8.07 9.97
CA ILE A 234 -10.79 8.02 11.44
C ILE A 234 -10.16 6.69 11.90
N THR A 235 -10.67 5.57 11.39
CA THR A 235 -10.13 4.24 11.74
C THR A 235 -8.70 4.04 11.24
N ALA A 236 -8.35 4.60 10.07
CA ALA A 236 -6.97 4.68 9.59
C ALA A 236 -6.06 5.52 10.50
N GLY A 237 -6.56 6.62 11.08
CA GLY A 237 -5.84 7.42 12.06
C GLY A 237 -5.61 6.68 13.38
N LEU A 238 -6.66 6.03 13.91
CA LEU A 238 -6.56 5.21 15.13
C LEU A 238 -5.55 4.07 14.98
N ALA A 239 -5.43 3.49 13.78
CA ALA A 239 -4.44 2.47 13.46
C ALA A 239 -2.97 2.95 13.51
N LEU A 240 -2.70 4.23 13.80
CA LEU A 240 -1.36 4.80 13.91
C LEU A 240 -0.96 5.10 15.37
N VAL A 241 -1.91 5.12 16.32
CA VAL A 241 -1.67 5.63 17.69
C VAL A 241 -0.64 4.81 18.47
N GLY A 242 -0.56 3.50 18.20
CA GLY A 242 0.37 2.58 18.87
C GLY A 242 1.84 2.72 18.43
N ARG A 243 2.15 3.61 17.49
CA ARG A 243 3.48 3.74 16.89
C ARG A 243 4.21 5.03 17.23
N SER A 244 3.63 5.89 18.06
CA SER A 244 4.30 7.11 18.56
C SER A 244 4.97 7.97 17.46
N GLY A 245 4.34 8.06 16.29
CA GLY A 245 4.86 8.84 15.16
C GLY A 245 6.02 8.20 14.38
N LYS A 246 6.34 6.91 14.58
CA LYS A 246 7.27 6.19 13.71
C LYS A 246 6.83 6.25 12.25
N GLY A 247 7.80 6.41 11.34
CA GLY A 247 7.54 6.60 9.92
C GLY A 247 7.07 8.01 9.53
N SER A 248 7.21 9.01 10.41
CA SER A 248 6.72 10.39 10.16
C SER A 248 7.77 11.40 9.76
N ILE A 249 9.01 11.24 10.20
CA ILE A 249 10.05 12.27 10.12
C ILE A 249 11.30 11.64 9.53
N TYR A 250 11.91 12.35 8.59
CA TYR A 250 13.13 11.95 7.94
C TYR A 250 14.29 11.83 8.93
N SER A 251 15.07 10.77 8.79
CA SER A 251 16.36 10.58 9.41
C SER A 251 17.42 10.65 8.30
N PRO A 252 18.49 11.46 8.45
CA PRO A 252 19.55 11.57 7.46
C PRO A 252 20.05 10.21 6.95
N ALA A 253 20.04 10.01 5.64
CA ALA A 253 20.40 8.74 5.01
C ALA A 253 21.09 8.95 3.65
N LYS A 254 21.77 7.89 3.20
CA LYS A 254 22.34 7.76 1.86
C LYS A 254 21.27 7.20 0.93
N LEU A 255 20.96 7.91 -0.16
CA LEU A 255 20.00 7.43 -1.14
C LEU A 255 20.61 6.30 -2.00
N PRO A 256 20.00 5.10 -2.05
CA PRO A 256 20.49 4.01 -2.89
C PRO A 256 20.27 4.30 -4.38
N PRO A 257 21.16 3.82 -5.28
CA PRO A 257 20.99 3.96 -6.73
C PRO A 257 19.87 3.07 -7.29
N LYS A 258 19.56 1.94 -6.65
CA LYS A 258 18.45 1.05 -7.01
C LYS A 258 17.45 0.94 -5.87
N PRO A 259 16.13 0.89 -6.16
CA PRO A 259 15.14 0.63 -5.12
C PRO A 259 15.41 -0.75 -4.48
N LEU A 260 15.21 -0.84 -3.17
CA LEU A 260 15.22 -2.12 -2.48
C LEU A 260 13.95 -2.91 -2.86
N GLU A 261 13.95 -4.22 -2.65
CA GLU A 261 12.75 -5.04 -2.85
C GLU A 261 12.34 -5.66 -1.51
N ILE A 262 11.05 -5.54 -1.17
CA ILE A 262 10.51 -6.08 0.07
C ILE A 262 9.24 -6.89 -0.19
N TRP A 263 9.25 -8.15 0.22
CA TRP A 263 8.06 -9.00 0.22
C TRP A 263 7.30 -8.73 1.52
N ALA A 264 6.13 -8.11 1.39
CA ALA A 264 5.38 -7.58 2.52
C ALA A 264 3.89 -7.39 2.16
N TYR A 265 3.08 -7.03 3.15
CA TYR A 265 1.72 -6.56 2.94
C TYR A 265 1.31 -5.67 4.12
N GLU A 266 0.24 -4.88 3.97
CA GLU A 266 -0.13 -3.86 4.94
C GLU A 266 -0.54 -4.47 6.29
N GLY A 267 -1.28 -5.59 6.27
CA GLY A 267 -1.79 -6.26 7.47
C GLY A 267 -0.76 -6.96 8.37
N SER A 268 0.54 -7.01 8.02
CA SER A 268 1.55 -7.62 8.90
C SER A 268 2.20 -6.58 9.82
N PRO A 269 2.18 -6.77 11.15
CA PRO A 269 2.86 -5.85 12.08
C PRO A 269 4.38 -5.86 11.92
N PHE A 270 4.97 -7.01 11.56
CA PHE A 270 6.41 -7.13 11.27
C PHE A 270 6.79 -6.33 10.01
N CYS A 271 5.93 -6.34 8.98
CA CYS A 271 6.15 -5.56 7.77
C CYS A 271 6.01 -4.06 8.06
N LYS A 272 5.03 -3.66 8.88
CA LYS A 272 4.88 -2.27 9.32
C LYS A 272 6.13 -1.77 10.03
N TYR A 273 6.70 -2.58 10.92
CA TYR A 273 7.93 -2.26 11.63
C TYR A 273 9.11 -1.95 10.70
N VAL A 274 9.26 -2.72 9.61
CA VAL A 274 10.29 -2.45 8.58
C VAL A 274 9.94 -1.23 7.73
N ARG A 275 8.69 -1.09 7.29
CA ARG A 275 8.24 0.05 6.48
C ARG A 275 8.46 1.39 7.16
N GLU A 276 8.27 1.47 8.47
CA GLU A 276 8.57 2.68 9.25
C GLU A 276 10.02 3.15 9.02
N VAL A 277 10.97 2.22 9.01
CA VAL A 277 12.40 2.54 8.81
C VAL A 277 12.73 2.81 7.34
N LEU A 278 12.15 2.05 6.41
CA LEU A 278 12.26 2.37 4.97
C LEU A 278 11.77 3.80 4.70
N VAL A 279 10.69 4.21 5.36
CA VAL A 279 10.14 5.55 5.22
C VAL A 279 11.00 6.61 5.90
N GLU A 280 11.41 6.40 7.16
CA GLU A 280 12.26 7.34 7.90
C GLU A 280 13.59 7.61 7.18
N LEU A 281 14.17 6.60 6.53
CA LEU A 281 15.43 6.72 5.79
C LEU A 281 15.25 7.15 4.31
N GLU A 282 14.04 7.47 3.87
CA GLU A 282 13.72 7.78 2.47
C GLU A 282 14.25 6.73 1.46
N LEU A 283 14.07 5.44 1.75
CA LEU A 283 14.55 4.37 0.88
C LEU A 283 13.45 3.95 -0.12
N PRO A 284 13.60 4.23 -1.43
CA PRO A 284 12.68 3.74 -2.44
C PRO A 284 12.66 2.22 -2.44
N HIS A 285 11.48 1.64 -2.52
CA HIS A 285 11.35 0.19 -2.48
C HIS A 285 10.18 -0.32 -3.32
N ILE A 286 10.42 -1.42 -4.02
CA ILE A 286 9.37 -2.23 -4.64
C ILE A 286 8.79 -3.12 -3.55
N GLN A 287 7.53 -2.92 -3.19
CA GLN A 287 6.81 -3.85 -2.34
C GLN A 287 6.19 -4.95 -3.19
N ARG A 288 6.65 -6.19 -3.01
CA ARG A 288 5.98 -7.40 -3.51
C ARG A 288 4.85 -7.76 -2.56
N SER A 289 3.61 -7.44 -2.94
CA SER A 289 2.46 -7.70 -2.06
C SER A 289 2.29 -9.21 -1.83
N CYS A 290 2.17 -9.60 -0.56
CA CYS A 290 2.01 -10.99 -0.13
C CYS A 290 0.80 -11.17 0.80
N ALA A 291 -0.34 -10.52 0.48
CA ALA A 291 -1.57 -10.70 1.23
C ALA A 291 -2.00 -12.18 1.29
N ARG A 292 -2.87 -12.54 2.24
CA ARG A 292 -3.44 -13.90 2.33
C ARG A 292 -4.18 -14.22 1.03
N GLY A 293 -3.94 -15.41 0.46
CA GLY A 293 -4.42 -15.82 -0.87
C GLY A 293 -3.58 -15.34 -2.06
N SER A 294 -2.48 -14.62 -1.83
CA SER A 294 -1.57 -14.22 -2.90
C SER A 294 -0.78 -15.41 -3.48
N ALA A 295 -0.69 -15.51 -4.81
CA ALA A 295 0.18 -16.46 -5.49
C ALA A 295 1.68 -16.18 -5.23
N LYS A 296 2.05 -14.95 -4.85
CA LYS A 296 3.43 -14.58 -4.52
C LYS A 296 3.97 -15.31 -3.29
N ARG A 297 3.09 -15.84 -2.42
CA ARG A 297 3.51 -16.68 -1.30
C ARG A 297 4.18 -17.97 -1.78
N GLN A 298 3.63 -18.58 -2.82
CA GLN A 298 4.24 -19.74 -3.48
C GLN A 298 5.56 -19.37 -4.14
N ILE A 299 5.60 -18.23 -4.86
CA ILE A 299 6.83 -17.78 -5.55
C ILE A 299 7.97 -17.57 -4.55
N LEU A 300 7.71 -16.91 -3.42
CA LEU A 300 8.73 -16.74 -2.38
C LEU A 300 9.12 -18.10 -1.78
N TYR A 301 8.14 -18.97 -1.50
CA TYR A 301 8.41 -20.30 -0.98
C TYR A 301 9.32 -21.13 -1.90
N GLU A 302 9.07 -21.13 -3.22
CA GLU A 302 9.92 -21.80 -4.21
C GLU A 302 11.32 -21.19 -4.28
N LYS A 303 11.42 -19.86 -4.13
CA LYS A 303 12.68 -19.13 -4.21
C LYS A 303 13.62 -19.43 -3.03
N VAL A 304 13.08 -19.53 -1.81
CA VAL A 304 13.91 -19.57 -0.59
C VAL A 304 13.61 -20.77 0.32
N GLY A 305 12.73 -21.67 -0.09
CA GLY A 305 12.32 -22.86 0.67
C GLY A 305 11.44 -22.59 1.89
N HIS A 306 11.06 -21.32 2.11
CA HIS A 306 10.29 -20.89 3.27
C HIS A 306 9.44 -19.67 2.92
N PHE A 307 8.24 -19.58 3.49
CA PHE A 307 7.44 -18.36 3.39
C PHE A 307 7.28 -17.71 4.76
N GLN A 308 7.84 -16.51 4.85
CA GLN A 308 7.63 -15.56 5.93
C GLN A 308 7.74 -14.15 5.36
N VAL A 309 7.12 -13.17 6.00
CA VAL A 309 7.29 -11.76 5.66
C VAL A 309 7.49 -10.94 6.94
N PRO A 310 8.29 -9.86 6.90
CA PRO A 310 8.99 -9.32 5.73
C PRO A 310 10.18 -10.17 5.26
N TYR A 311 10.44 -10.16 3.95
CA TYR A 311 11.69 -10.63 3.34
C TYR A 311 12.29 -9.48 2.53
N LEU A 312 13.52 -9.10 2.85
CA LEU A 312 14.24 -8.01 2.20
C LEU A 312 15.18 -8.58 1.13
N GLN A 313 15.24 -7.91 -0.02
CA GLN A 313 16.29 -8.08 -1.02
C GLN A 313 16.86 -6.71 -1.37
N ASP A 314 18.17 -6.56 -1.16
CA ASP A 314 18.87 -5.32 -1.41
C ASP A 314 19.82 -5.46 -2.61
N PRO A 315 19.43 -4.97 -3.79
CA PRO A 315 20.26 -5.07 -4.99
C PRO A 315 21.50 -4.17 -4.95
N ASN A 316 21.62 -3.27 -3.97
CA ASN A 316 22.76 -2.37 -3.83
C ASN A 316 23.91 -3.02 -3.06
N THR A 317 23.62 -4.01 -2.20
CA THR A 317 24.63 -4.74 -1.39
C THR A 317 24.67 -6.24 -1.70
N GLY A 318 23.65 -6.80 -2.36
CA GLY A 318 23.47 -8.23 -2.57
C GLY A 318 22.87 -8.97 -1.37
N VAL A 319 22.46 -8.26 -0.30
CA VAL A 319 21.87 -8.89 0.89
C VAL A 319 20.45 -9.33 0.62
N GLU A 320 20.14 -10.56 1.03
CA GLU A 320 18.76 -11.04 1.16
C GLU A 320 18.56 -11.63 2.55
N MET A 321 17.45 -11.29 3.23
CA MET A 321 17.26 -11.69 4.63
C MET A 321 15.80 -11.65 5.09
N PHE A 322 15.51 -12.49 6.09
CA PHE A 322 14.30 -12.46 6.91
C PHE A 322 14.53 -11.69 8.22
N GLU A 323 13.54 -11.80 9.12
CA GLU A 323 13.51 -11.25 10.48
C GLU A 323 13.45 -9.72 10.53
N SER A 324 12.29 -9.19 10.91
CA SER A 324 12.01 -7.75 10.82
C SER A 324 12.94 -6.89 11.69
N ALA A 325 13.43 -7.41 12.82
CA ALA A 325 14.30 -6.65 13.71
C ALA A 325 15.70 -6.50 13.13
N GLU A 326 16.23 -7.59 12.59
CA GLU A 326 17.52 -7.67 11.92
C GLU A 326 17.50 -6.90 10.60
N ILE A 327 16.38 -6.92 9.87
CA ILE A 327 16.16 -6.06 8.70
C ILE A 327 16.26 -4.58 9.10
N VAL A 328 15.61 -4.16 10.19
CA VAL A 328 15.68 -2.76 10.66
C VAL A 328 17.11 -2.37 11.05
N GLU A 329 17.84 -3.25 11.74
CA GLU A 329 19.23 -3.02 12.10
C GLU A 329 20.13 -2.93 10.86
N TYR A 330 19.95 -3.81 9.90
CA TYR A 330 20.63 -3.81 8.62
C TYR A 330 20.40 -2.49 7.86
N LEU A 331 19.14 -2.06 7.71
CA LEU A 331 18.79 -0.83 6.99
C LEU A 331 19.45 0.38 7.63
N LYS A 332 19.42 0.49 8.97
CA LYS A 332 20.06 1.59 9.69
C LYS A 332 21.59 1.56 9.55
N ALA A 333 22.21 0.40 9.74
CA ALA A 333 23.66 0.26 9.63
C ALA A 333 24.17 0.57 8.21
N THR A 334 23.39 0.22 7.18
CA THR A 334 23.79 0.35 5.78
C THR A 334 23.52 1.75 5.24
N TYR A 335 22.35 2.33 5.56
CA TYR A 335 21.85 3.53 4.88
C TYR A 335 21.80 4.79 5.72
N ALA A 336 21.68 4.71 7.05
CA ALA A 336 21.66 5.93 7.86
C ALA A 336 23.01 6.66 7.76
N ASN A 337 22.97 7.98 7.73
CA ASN A 337 24.16 8.80 7.94
C ASN A 337 24.45 8.78 9.44
N GLN A 338 25.70 8.44 9.79
CA GLN A 338 26.17 8.50 11.17
C GLN A 338 26.45 9.95 11.60
#